data_AF-A0A6N3H3Q8-F1
#
_entry.id   AF-A0A6N3H3Q8-F1
#
_cell.length_a   1.000
_cell.length_b   1.000
_cell.length_c   1.000
_cell.angle_alpha   90.00
_cell.angle_beta   90.00
_cell.angle_gamma   90.00
#
_symmetry.space_group_name_H-M   'P 1'
#
loop_
_entity.id
_entity.type
_entity.pdbx_description
1 polymer ?
#
loop_
_entity_poly.entity_id
_entity_poly.type
_entity_poly.pdbx_seq_one_letter_code
_entity_poly.pdbx_strand_id
1 'polypeptide(L)'
;MELIDVITSKENLNRAYKKVAANKGAGGVDGMKVGELGAYIKGNKDEIVQSIRNRTYMPKPVRRVYIPKDNGKMRPLGIPTVTSYCTPPNDVLECCLHFA
;
A
#
# COMPACT_ATOMS: atom_id res chain seq x y z
N MET A 1 -11.68 -10.17 -20.82
CA MET A 1 -11.42 -9.08 -19.88
C MET A 1 -10.07 -9.36 -19.24
N GLU A 2 -9.09 -8.47 -19.46
CA GLU A 2 -7.74 -8.67 -18.94
C GLU A 2 -7.72 -8.42 -17.43
N LEU A 3 -6.91 -9.21 -16.69
CA LEU A 3 -6.81 -9.09 -15.24
C LEU A 3 -6.41 -7.68 -14.80
N ILE A 4 -5.56 -7.00 -15.59
CA ILE A 4 -5.09 -5.63 -15.32
C ILE A 4 -6.25 -4.61 -15.24
N ASP A 5 -7.33 -4.81 -15.99
CA ASP A 5 -8.49 -3.92 -15.98
C ASP A 5 -9.38 -4.13 -14.76
N VAL A 6 -9.51 -5.39 -14.31
CA VAL A 6 -10.21 -5.72 -13.05
C VAL A 6 -9.46 -5.10 -11.88
N ILE A 7 -8.15 -5.26 -11.91
CA ILE A 7 -7.19 -4.81 -10.93
C ILE A 7 -7.18 -3.27 -10.81
N THR A 8 -7.18 -2.55 -11.93
CA THR A 8 -7.20 -1.07 -12.00
C THR A 8 -8.60 -0.46 -11.97
N SER A 9 -9.64 -1.29 -11.79
CA SER A 9 -11.02 -0.81 -11.71
C SER A 9 -11.22 0.12 -10.52
N LYS A 10 -12.05 1.15 -10.72
CA LYS A 10 -12.39 2.14 -9.68
C LYS A 10 -12.92 1.48 -8.41
N GLU A 11 -13.72 0.43 -8.56
CA GLU A 11 -14.29 -0.29 -7.42
C GLU A 11 -13.22 -1.02 -6.61
N ASN A 12 -12.31 -1.73 -7.29
CA ASN A 12 -11.22 -2.44 -6.63
C ASN A 12 -10.25 -1.47 -5.92
N LEU A 13 -9.88 -0.36 -6.56
CA LEU A 13 -9.02 0.67 -5.97
C LEU A 13 -9.66 1.32 -4.74
N ASN A 14 -10.97 1.61 -4.78
CA ASN A 14 -11.70 2.14 -3.64
C ASN A 14 -11.75 1.13 -2.47
N ARG A 15 -11.93 -0.16 -2.78
CA ARG A 15 -11.91 -1.21 -1.76
C ARG A 15 -10.54 -1.34 -1.11
N ALA A 16 -9.46 -1.30 -1.90
CA ALA A 16 -8.09 -1.29 -1.40
C ALA A 16 -7.84 -0.06 -0.51
N TYR A 17 -8.20 1.13 -0.97
CA TYR A 17 -8.09 2.36 -0.19
C TYR A 17 -8.78 2.26 1.18
N LYS A 18 -10.03 1.77 1.22
CA LYS A 18 -10.78 1.62 2.47
C LYS A 18 -10.10 0.66 3.46
N LYS A 19 -9.54 -0.46 2.97
CA LYS A 19 -8.78 -1.40 3.82
C LYS A 19 -7.56 -0.70 4.44
N VAL A 20 -6.78 0.01 3.63
CA VAL A 20 -5.58 0.73 4.07
C VAL A 20 -5.92 1.83 5.07
N ALA A 21 -7.00 2.57 4.79
CA ALA A 21 -7.51 3.61 5.67
C ALA A 21 -7.95 3.08 7.03
N ALA A 22 -8.62 1.92 7.06
CA ALA A 22 -9.07 1.25 8.28
C ALA A 22 -7.91 0.76 9.14
N ASN A 23 -6.83 0.29 8.52
CA ASN A 23 -5.66 -0.24 9.23
C ASN A 23 -4.86 0.82 9.99
N LYS A 24 -5.06 2.12 9.70
CA LYS A 24 -4.34 3.23 10.36
C LYS A 24 -2.81 3.03 10.41
N GLY A 25 -2.26 2.30 9.45
CA GLY A 25 -0.86 1.88 9.44
C GLY A 25 0.11 3.06 9.40
N ALA A 26 1.32 2.85 9.91
CA ALA A 26 2.37 3.85 9.83
C ALA A 26 2.81 4.09 8.39
N GLY A 27 3.21 5.33 8.08
CA GLY A 27 3.75 5.68 6.76
C GLY A 27 5.01 4.87 6.42
N GLY A 28 5.19 4.62 5.13
CA GLY A 28 6.39 3.98 4.58
C GLY A 28 7.58 4.95 4.57
N VAL A 29 8.50 4.76 3.62
CA VAL A 29 9.71 5.61 3.49
C VAL A 29 9.39 7.06 3.13
N ASP A 30 8.21 7.31 2.57
CA ASP A 30 7.73 8.63 2.19
C ASP A 30 7.13 9.43 3.36
N GLY A 31 6.97 8.80 4.53
CA GLY A 31 6.41 9.44 5.73
C GLY A 31 4.94 9.86 5.59
N MET A 32 4.28 9.56 4.47
CA MET A 32 2.88 9.92 4.23
C MET A 32 1.99 9.26 5.26
N LYS A 33 1.13 10.06 5.88
CA LYS A 33 0.11 9.55 6.79
C LYS A 33 -1.11 9.07 6.01
N VAL A 34 -1.87 8.16 6.61
CA VAL A 34 -3.14 7.67 6.05
C VAL A 34 -4.12 8.81 5.75
N GLY A 35 -4.12 9.89 6.55
CA GLY A 35 -4.97 11.06 6.30
C GLY A 35 -4.60 11.85 5.02
N GLU A 36 -3.35 11.78 4.58
CA GLU A 36 -2.86 12.47 3.38
C GLU A 36 -3.08 11.63 2.11
N LEU A 37 -3.28 10.32 2.28
CA LEU A 37 -3.47 9.36 1.19
C LEU A 37 -4.64 9.73 0.28
N GLY A 38 -5.78 10.15 0.86
CA GLY A 38 -6.98 10.47 0.08
C GLY A 38 -6.75 11.63 -0.89
N ALA A 39 -6.07 12.68 -0.43
CA ALA A 39 -5.71 13.82 -1.28
C ALA A 39 -4.70 13.43 -2.36
N TYR A 40 -3.69 12.65 -1.99
CA TYR A 40 -2.67 12.16 -2.93
C TYR A 40 -3.27 11.29 -4.04
N ILE A 41 -4.12 10.32 -3.69
CA ILE A 41 -4.79 9.47 -4.69
C ILE A 41 -5.70 10.31 -5.58
N LYS A 42 -6.44 11.27 -5.02
CA LYS A 42 -7.32 12.13 -5.82
C LYS A 42 -6.56 12.92 -6.89
N GLY A 43 -5.34 13.37 -6.58
CA GLY A 43 -4.47 14.08 -7.54
C GLY A 43 -3.74 13.17 -8.53
N ASN A 44 -3.31 11.98 -8.10
CA ASN A 44 -2.39 11.14 -8.87
C ASN A 44 -3.00 9.84 -9.42
N LYS A 45 -4.28 9.56 -9.18
CA LYS A 45 -4.93 8.28 -9.55
C LYS A 45 -4.75 7.91 -11.02
N ASP A 46 -4.87 8.89 -11.93
CA ASP A 46 -4.94 8.62 -13.37
C ASP A 46 -3.55 8.27 -13.90
N GLU A 47 -2.53 8.99 -13.42
CA GLU A 47 -1.12 8.70 -13.68
C GLU A 47 -0.72 7.32 -13.13
N ILE A 48 -1.12 7.00 -11.91
CA ILE A 48 -0.85 5.69 -11.30
C ILE A 48 -1.49 4.57 -12.12
N VAL A 49 -2.77 4.68 -12.47
CA VAL A 49 -3.47 3.68 -13.29
C VAL A 49 -2.83 3.53 -14.66
N GLN A 50 -2.47 4.64 -15.32
CA GLN A 50 -1.78 4.60 -16.61
C GLN A 50 -0.40 3.95 -16.51
N SER A 51 0.40 4.26 -15.48
CA SER A 51 1.71 3.64 -15.27
C SER A 51 1.60 2.13 -15.02
N ILE A 52 0.56 1.67 -14.33
CA ILE A 52 0.28 0.25 -14.11
C ILE A 52 -0.09 -0.44 -15.42
N ARG A 53 -0.99 0.17 -16.21
CA ARG A 53 -1.41 -0.33 -17.53
C ARG A 53 -0.24 -0.40 -18.51
N ASN A 54 0.63 0.61 -18.48
CA ASN A 54 1.82 0.70 -19.33
C ASN A 54 3.00 -0.11 -18.78
N ARG A 55 2.84 -0.79 -17.64
CA ARG A 55 3.88 -1.59 -16.96
C ARG A 55 5.14 -0.79 -16.59
N THR A 56 5.00 0.52 -16.39
CA THR A 56 6.07 1.44 -15.99
C THR A 56 6.03 1.81 -14.51
N TYR A 57 5.01 1.35 -13.77
CA TYR A 57 4.88 1.60 -12.34
C TYR A 57 6.05 0.98 -11.56
N MET A 58 6.82 1.82 -10.85
CA MET A 58 7.90 1.38 -9.96
C MET A 58 7.50 1.61 -8.50
N PRO A 59 7.31 0.55 -7.71
CA PRO A 59 6.99 0.68 -6.29
C PRO A 59 8.18 1.26 -5.51
N LYS A 60 7.87 2.08 -4.51
CA LYS A 60 8.89 2.64 -3.60
C LYS A 60 9.43 1.57 -2.64
N PRO A 61 10.68 1.72 -2.15
CA PRO A 61 11.25 0.78 -1.20
C PRO A 61 10.47 0.75 0.12
N VAL A 62 10.50 -0.39 0.81
CA VAL A 62 9.83 -0.58 2.10
C VAL A 62 10.64 0.00 3.25
N ARG A 63 9.98 0.62 4.22
CA ARG A 63 10.60 1.13 5.45
C ARG A 63 10.81 -0.03 6.43
N ARG A 64 12.04 -0.24 6.88
CA ARG A 64 12.34 -1.24 7.92
C ARG A 64 12.03 -0.68 9.31
N VAL A 65 11.23 -1.41 10.06
CA VAL A 65 10.94 -1.12 11.48
C VAL A 65 11.17 -2.38 12.29
N TYR A 66 11.74 -2.23 13.48
CA TYR A 66 11.99 -3.33 14.40
C TYR A 66 11.00 -3.22 15.55
N ILE A 67 10.17 -4.26 15.74
CA ILE A 67 9.26 -4.37 16.88
C ILE A 67 9.82 -5.39 17.88
N PRO A 68 9.88 -5.06 19.19
CA PRO A 68 10.33 -6.00 20.20
C PRO A 68 9.36 -7.19 20.32
N LYS A 69 9.90 -8.39 20.51
CA LYS A 69 9.15 -9.58 20.95
C LYS A 69 9.32 -9.77 22.46
N ASP A 70 8.41 -10.52 23.07
CA ASP A 70 8.44 -10.88 24.49
C ASP A 70 9.74 -11.61 24.91
N ASN A 71 10.41 -12.26 23.96
CA ASN A 71 11.67 -12.96 24.18
C ASN A 71 12.93 -12.09 23.99
N GLY A 72 12.79 -10.77 23.92
CA GLY A 72 13.89 -9.81 23.76
C GLY A 72 14.50 -9.74 22.35
N LYS A 73 14.04 -10.56 21.38
CA LYS A 73 14.46 -10.47 19.97
C LYS A 73 13.61 -9.45 19.22
N MET A 74 14.17 -8.84 18.19
CA MET A 74 13.44 -7.90 17.34
C MET A 74 12.82 -8.61 16.12
N ARG A 75 11.56 -8.30 15.79
CA ARG A 75 10.91 -8.69 14.53
C ARG A 75 11.13 -7.58 13.49
N PRO A 76 11.83 -7.84 12.37
CA PRO A 76 11.93 -6.87 11.30
C PRO A 76 10.60 -6.85 10.51
N LEU A 77 9.97 -5.69 10.44
CA LEU A 77 8.81 -5.41 9.58
C LEU A 77 9.24 -4.54 8.40
N GLY A 78 8.60 -4.76 7.26
CA GLY A 78 8.68 -3.90 6.09
C GLY A 78 7.36 -3.16 5.94
N ILE A 79 7.39 -1.83 6.10
CA ILE A 79 6.24 -0.97 5.95
C ILE A 79 6.33 -0.32 4.57
N PRO A 80 5.55 -0.77 3.57
CA PRO A 80 5.53 -0.15 2.25
C PRO A 80 4.94 1.27 2.32
N THR A 81 5.13 2.04 1.25
CA THR A 81 4.49 3.36 1.14
C THR A 81 2.99 3.22 1.04
N VAL A 82 2.26 4.23 1.52
CA VAL A 82 0.79 4.19 1.58
C VAL A 82 0.18 4.02 0.19
N THR A 83 0.85 4.60 -0.82
CA THR A 83 0.54 4.43 -2.26
C THR A 83 0.62 2.98 -2.71
N SER A 84 1.62 2.23 -2.22
CA SER A 84 1.88 0.86 -2.64
C SER A 84 0.79 -0.09 -2.18
N TYR A 85 0.09 0.18 -1.08
CA TYR A 85 -1.02 -0.67 -0.62
C TYR A 85 -2.27 -0.56 -1.51
N CYS A 86 -2.42 0.54 -2.24
CA CYS A 86 -3.52 0.72 -3.19
C CYS A 86 -3.17 0.17 -4.59
N THR A 87 -1.91 -0.24 -4.79
CA THR A 87 -1.44 -0.79 -6.07
C THR A 87 -1.28 -2.32 -5.99
N PRO A 88 -1.81 -3.06 -6.96
CA PRO A 88 -1.66 -4.51 -7.10
C PRO A 88 -0.24 -4.89 -7.56
N PRO A 89 0.26 -6.10 -7.24
CA PRO A 89 -0.42 -7.26 -6.67
C PRO A 89 -0.17 -7.36 -5.15
N ASN A 90 -0.96 -6.65 -4.35
CA ASN A 90 -0.79 -6.63 -2.89
C ASN A 90 -1.75 -7.54 -2.10
N ASP A 91 -2.38 -8.53 -2.76
CA ASP A 91 -2.98 -9.67 -2.06
C ASP A 91 -1.95 -10.45 -1.19
N VAL A 92 -0.65 -10.15 -1.35
CA VAL A 92 0.45 -10.72 -0.56
C VAL A 92 0.63 -10.05 0.83
N LEU A 93 -0.06 -8.95 1.14
CA LEU A 93 0.15 -8.18 2.39
C LEU A 93 -0.95 -8.31 3.45
N GLU A 94 -1.97 -9.14 3.23
CA GLU A 94 -2.97 -9.54 4.26
C GLU A 94 -2.30 -10.16 5.50
N CYS A 95 -1.10 -10.75 5.36
CA CYS A 95 -0.33 -11.33 6.48
C CYS A 95 0.39 -10.31 7.38
N CYS A 96 0.69 -9.09 6.92
CA CYS A 96 1.46 -8.14 7.73
C CYS A 96 0.59 -7.24 8.62
N LEU A 97 -0.71 -7.15 8.34
CA LEU A 97 -1.63 -6.23 9.00
C LEU A 97 -2.42 -6.86 10.16
N HIS A 98 -2.38 -8.19 10.32
CA HIS A 98 -2.99 -8.90 11.46
C HIS A 98 -2.12 -8.92 12.73
N PHE A 99 -0.91 -8.33 12.71
CA PHE A 99 0.05 -8.43 13.81
C PHE A 99 0.64 -7.07 14.25
N ALA A 100 -0.12 -5.99 14.11
CA ALA A 100 0.21 -4.70 14.70
C ALA A 100 -0.96 -4.20 15.56
#